data_AF-A0A485LA84-F1
#
_entry.id   AF-A0A485LA84-F1
#
_cell.length_a   1.000
_cell.length_b   1.000
_cell.length_c   1.000
_cell.angle_alpha   90.00
_cell.angle_beta   90.00
_cell.angle_gamma   90.00
#
_symmetry.space_group_name_H-M   'P 1'
#
loop_
_entity.id
_entity.type
_entity.pdbx_description
1 polymer ?
#
loop_
_entity_poly.entity_id
_entity_poly.type
_entity_poly.pdbx_seq_one_letter_code
_entity_poly.pdbx_strand_id
1 'polypeptide(L)'
;MDWITTPPQFNKLVTFHGILFPAQDRTPYDVALRATSTHGIPTQITIENGTTRQRWECVVQDTKHHSHNGAHVFPCVVVVAALEAALAAKEKRESAISVVDLHEATRGRMRLVLTLTTFGQLSTVYTFMLTTAVPPPNAPDSLTHSAAALAAHAEALHATAKALEKQFEAVLK
;
A
#
# COMPACT_ATOMS: atom_id res chain seq x y z
N MET A 1 -9.67 22.09 29.52
CA MET A 1 -9.81 22.14 28.05
C MET A 1 -8.67 21.31 27.49
N ASP A 2 -8.92 20.01 27.37
CA ASP A 2 -7.93 19.04 26.93
C ASP A 2 -7.90 19.06 25.40
N TRP A 3 -6.81 19.60 24.85
CA TRP A 3 -6.49 19.45 23.44
C TRP A 3 -6.09 18.00 23.23
N ILE A 4 -6.99 17.21 22.65
CA ILE A 4 -6.69 15.85 22.22
C ILE A 4 -5.68 15.97 21.08
N THR A 5 -4.39 15.87 21.40
CA THR A 5 -3.34 15.55 20.44
C THR A 5 -3.66 14.16 19.94
N THR A 6 -4.34 14.07 18.80
CA THR A 6 -4.31 12.82 18.04
C THR A 6 -2.83 12.55 17.74
N PRO A 7 -2.22 11.46 18.25
CA PRO A 7 -0.84 11.17 17.89
C PRO A 7 -0.75 11.07 16.37
N PRO A 8 0.34 11.55 15.73
CA PRO A 8 0.49 11.43 14.29
C PRO A 8 0.32 9.97 13.91
N GLN A 9 -0.56 9.68 12.94
CA GLN A 9 -0.84 8.30 12.53
C GLN A 9 0.43 7.70 11.92
N PHE A 10 1.20 7.01 12.75
CA PHE A 10 2.30 6.17 12.33
C PHE A 10 1.71 5.01 11.50
N ASN A 11 2.27 4.78 10.30
CA ASN A 11 1.86 3.73 9.35
C ASN A 11 0.54 3.97 8.58
N LYS A 12 0.39 5.10 7.87
CA LYS A 12 -0.64 5.18 6.81
C LYS A 12 -0.35 4.14 5.73
N LEU A 13 -1.16 3.09 5.68
CA LEU A 13 -1.18 2.09 4.61
C LEU A 13 -2.42 2.36 3.75
N VAL A 14 -2.21 2.57 2.46
CA VAL A 14 -3.27 2.69 1.46
C VAL A 14 -3.09 1.58 0.45
N THR A 15 -4.14 0.82 0.21
CA THR A 15 -4.16 -0.28 -0.77
C THR A 15 -5.19 0.00 -1.84
N PHE A 16 -4.84 -0.29 -3.08
CA PHE A 16 -5.70 -0.18 -4.25
C PHE A 16 -5.75 -1.53 -4.93
N HIS A 17 -6.95 -1.92 -5.36
CA HIS A 17 -7.21 -3.26 -5.87
C HIS A 17 -7.65 -3.27 -7.33
N GLY A 18 -7.24 -4.31 -8.06
CA GLY A 18 -7.66 -4.51 -9.44
C GLY A 18 -7.27 -3.37 -10.39
N ILE A 19 -6.14 -2.71 -10.12
CA ILE A 19 -5.62 -1.62 -10.94
C ILE A 19 -5.20 -2.16 -12.29
N LEU A 20 -5.69 -1.51 -13.36
CA LEU A 20 -5.30 -1.79 -14.73
C LEU A 20 -4.30 -0.75 -15.22
N PHE A 21 -3.13 -1.24 -15.62
CA PHE A 21 -2.08 -0.47 -16.25
C PHE A 21 -2.17 -0.67 -17.78
N PRO A 22 -2.36 0.41 -18.58
CA PRO A 22 -2.46 0.31 -20.03
C PRO A 22 -1.31 -0.46 -20.68
N ALA A 23 -0.10 -0.32 -20.16
CA ALA A 23 1.07 -1.01 -20.68
C ALA A 23 1.21 -2.50 -20.26
N GLN A 24 0.26 -3.07 -19.50
CA GLN A 24 0.35 -4.43 -18.91
C GLN A 24 -0.80 -5.37 -19.34
N ASP A 25 -1.12 -5.42 -20.63
CA ASP A 25 -2.08 -6.37 -21.24
C ASP A 25 -3.41 -6.56 -20.46
N ARG A 26 -3.88 -5.50 -19.79
CA ARG A 26 -5.08 -5.51 -18.94
C ARG A 26 -5.06 -6.53 -17.78
N THR A 27 -3.88 -6.92 -17.32
CA THR A 27 -3.75 -7.73 -16.10
C THR A 27 -4.07 -6.87 -14.88
N PRO A 28 -4.88 -7.36 -13.92
CA PRO A 28 -5.15 -6.64 -12.67
C PRO A 28 -3.96 -6.69 -11.72
N TYR A 29 -3.70 -5.58 -11.04
CA TYR A 29 -2.65 -5.44 -10.04
C TYR A 29 -3.21 -4.89 -8.73
N ASP A 30 -2.67 -5.37 -7.61
CA ASP A 30 -2.86 -4.77 -6.31
C ASP A 30 -1.66 -3.86 -6.00
N VAL A 31 -1.93 -2.64 -5.55
CA VAL A 31 -0.90 -1.64 -5.25
C VAL A 31 -1.04 -1.18 -3.80
N ALA A 32 0.05 -1.25 -3.04
CA ALA A 32 0.09 -0.77 -1.66
C ALA A 32 1.12 0.36 -1.52
N LEU A 33 0.70 1.45 -0.89
CA LEU A 33 1.54 2.57 -0.48
C LEU A 33 1.59 2.60 1.04
N ARG A 34 2.79 2.44 1.60
CA ARG A 34 3.01 2.48 3.06
C ARG A 34 3.95 3.63 3.41
N ALA A 35 3.43 4.62 4.13
CA ALA A 35 4.27 5.64 4.75
C ALA A 35 5.07 5.03 5.90
N THR A 36 6.39 5.21 5.88
CA THR A 36 7.29 4.77 6.95
C THR A 36 7.78 5.93 7.82
N SER A 37 7.34 7.16 7.54
CA SER A 37 7.53 8.32 8.42
C SER A 37 6.31 9.24 8.47
N THR A 38 6.32 10.17 9.42
CA THR A 38 5.34 11.24 9.63
C THR A 38 5.15 12.18 8.44
N HIS A 39 6.16 12.34 7.59
CA HIS A 39 6.10 13.24 6.43
C HIS A 39 5.75 12.50 5.13
N GLY A 40 5.31 11.24 5.23
CA GLY A 40 4.97 10.40 4.09
C GLY A 40 6.19 9.74 3.44
N ILE A 41 7.41 10.19 3.71
CA ILE A 41 8.66 9.64 3.17
C ILE A 41 9.61 9.21 4.30
N PRO A 42 10.11 7.96 4.33
CA PRO A 42 10.10 7.04 3.20
C PRO A 42 8.72 6.47 2.90
N THR A 43 8.44 6.22 1.62
CA THR A 43 7.21 5.53 1.18
C THR A 43 7.63 4.20 0.56
N GLN A 44 7.12 3.09 1.10
CA GLN A 44 7.26 1.80 0.42
C GLN A 44 6.10 1.64 -0.56
N ILE A 45 6.45 1.41 -1.82
CA ILE A 45 5.52 1.06 -2.90
C ILE A 45 5.63 -0.44 -3.10
N THR A 46 4.51 -1.15 -3.04
CA THR A 46 4.42 -2.57 -3.38
C THR A 46 3.41 -2.75 -4.50
N ILE A 47 3.76 -3.54 -5.50
CA ILE A 47 2.86 -3.92 -6.60
C ILE A 47 2.85 -5.43 -6.67
N GLU A 48 1.65 -6.01 -6.74
CA GLU A 48 1.45 -7.44 -6.88
C GLU A 48 0.58 -7.71 -8.12
N ASN A 49 1.02 -8.65 -8.95
CA ASN A 49 0.23 -9.14 -10.06
C ASN A 49 -0.92 -10.02 -9.52
N GLY A 50 -2.17 -9.65 -9.83
CA GLY A 50 -3.35 -10.35 -9.32
C GLY A 50 -3.50 -11.78 -9.84
N THR A 51 -2.83 -12.13 -10.94
CA THR A 51 -2.86 -13.47 -11.54
C THR A 51 -1.68 -14.33 -11.08
N THR A 52 -0.45 -13.83 -11.23
CA THR A 52 0.77 -14.62 -10.95
C THR A 52 1.22 -14.52 -9.50
N ARG A 53 0.65 -13.61 -8.70
CA ARG A 53 1.08 -13.27 -7.35
C ARG A 53 2.53 -12.78 -7.26
N GLN A 54 3.17 -12.50 -8.41
CA GLN A 54 4.50 -11.92 -8.42
C GLN A 54 4.45 -10.51 -7.84
N ARG A 55 5.39 -10.21 -6.95
CA ARG A 55 5.44 -8.96 -6.21
C ARG A 55 6.72 -8.19 -6.53
N TRP A 56 6.59 -6.88 -6.65
CA TRP A 56 7.71 -5.95 -6.76
C TRP A 56 7.56 -4.83 -5.75
N GLU A 57 8.70 -4.32 -5.27
CA GLU A 57 8.74 -3.26 -4.28
C GLU A 57 9.80 -2.21 -4.58
N CYS A 58 9.57 -1.01 -4.06
CA CYS A 58 10.51 0.10 -4.08
C CYS A 58 10.33 0.91 -2.79
N VAL A 59 11.43 1.37 -2.21
CA VAL A 59 11.40 2.31 -1.08
C VAL A 59 11.84 3.68 -1.59
N VAL A 60 10.90 4.63 -1.58
CA VAL A 60 11.14 6.01 -2.00
C VAL A 60 11.64 6.79 -0.79
N GLN A 61 12.92 7.15 -0.78
CA GLN A 61 13.53 7.97 0.27
C GLN A 61 13.57 9.46 -0.07
N ASP A 62 13.68 9.80 -1.35
CA ASP A 62 13.60 11.17 -1.86
C ASP A 62 13.17 11.12 -3.33
N THR A 63 12.10 11.84 -3.67
CA THR A 63 11.54 11.87 -5.04
C THR A 63 12.47 12.55 -6.04
N LYS A 64 13.46 13.32 -5.60
CA LYS A 64 14.51 13.89 -6.46
C LYS A 64 15.29 12.83 -7.21
N HIS A 65 15.57 11.68 -6.57
CA HIS A 65 16.29 10.57 -7.21
C HIS A 65 15.47 9.83 -8.27
N HIS A 66 14.16 10.12 -8.34
CA HIS A 66 13.23 9.48 -9.25
C HIS A 66 12.79 10.40 -10.39
N SER A 67 13.16 11.68 -10.37
CA SER A 67 12.80 12.64 -11.43
C SER A 67 13.73 12.52 -12.64
N HIS A 68 13.17 12.52 -13.85
CA HIS A 68 13.94 12.38 -15.09
C HIS A 68 14.70 13.66 -15.48
N ASN A 69 14.16 14.85 -15.16
CA ASN A 69 14.65 16.11 -15.76
C ASN A 69 15.39 17.05 -14.80
N GLY A 70 15.40 16.78 -13.49
CA GLY A 70 16.18 17.50 -12.47
C GLY A 70 15.89 19.00 -12.26
N ALA A 71 15.36 19.71 -13.26
CA ALA A 71 15.18 21.15 -13.25
C ALA A 71 14.05 21.58 -12.30
N HIS A 72 12.95 20.82 -12.24
CA HIS A 72 11.80 21.08 -11.37
C HIS A 72 11.37 19.78 -10.67
N VAL A 73 11.75 19.64 -9.40
CA VAL A 73 11.30 18.53 -8.56
C VAL A 73 10.25 19.06 -7.59
N PHE A 74 9.08 18.44 -7.59
CA PHE A 74 8.01 18.74 -6.67
C PHE A 74 8.35 18.19 -5.27
N PRO A 75 7.83 18.83 -4.20
CA PRO A 75 7.95 18.28 -2.86
C PRO A 75 7.45 16.84 -2.80
N CYS A 76 8.16 16.01 -2.04
CA CYS A 76 7.84 14.60 -1.83
C CYS A 76 6.36 14.33 -1.53
N VAL A 77 5.76 15.13 -0.64
CA VAL A 77 4.35 15.04 -0.27
C VAL A 77 3.43 15.23 -1.48
N VAL A 78 3.75 16.14 -2.40
CA VAL A 78 2.97 16.40 -3.62
C VAL A 78 3.04 15.21 -4.56
N VAL A 79 4.23 14.64 -4.74
CA VAL A 79 4.43 13.47 -5.61
C VAL A 79 3.69 12.25 -5.06
N VAL A 80 3.77 11.99 -3.75
CA VAL A 80 3.07 10.86 -3.11
C VAL A 80 1.56 11.06 -3.15
N ALA A 81 1.06 12.26 -2.86
CA ALA A 81 -0.37 12.56 -2.94
C ALA A 81 -0.91 12.41 -4.38
N ALA A 82 -0.14 12.85 -5.38
CA ALA A 82 -0.53 12.69 -6.77
C ALA A 82 -0.48 11.22 -7.23
N LEU A 83 0.46 10.43 -6.70
CA LEU A 83 0.49 8.99 -6.92
C LEU A 83 -0.76 8.31 -6.33
N GLU A 84 -1.08 8.60 -5.06
CA GLU A 84 -2.31 8.12 -4.40
C GLU A 84 -3.55 8.49 -5.21
N ALA A 85 -3.66 9.75 -5.65
CA ALA A 85 -4.80 10.24 -6.42
C ALA A 85 -4.92 9.56 -7.80
N ALA A 86 -3.80 9.35 -8.50
CA ALA A 86 -3.80 8.66 -9.80
C ALA A 86 -4.20 7.18 -9.67
N LEU A 87 -3.76 6.50 -8.61
CA LEU A 87 -4.14 5.11 -8.32
C LEU A 87 -5.61 5.01 -7.90
N ALA A 88 -6.09 5.91 -7.05
CA ALA A 88 -7.50 5.99 -6.64
C ALA A 88 -8.43 6.21 -7.84
N ALA A 89 -8.05 7.11 -8.75
CA ALA A 89 -8.81 7.36 -9.97
C ALA A 89 -8.85 6.11 -10.87
N LYS A 90 -7.72 5.39 -11.02
CA LYS A 90 -7.69 4.13 -11.76
C LYS A 90 -8.60 3.06 -11.16
N GLU A 91 -8.58 2.90 -9.84
CA GLU A 91 -9.45 1.95 -9.12
C GLU A 91 -10.93 2.25 -9.40
N LYS A 92 -11.31 3.54 -9.35
CA LYS A 92 -12.67 4.02 -9.63
C LYS A 92 -13.00 4.13 -11.12
N ARG A 93 -12.02 3.93 -12.01
CA ARG A 93 -12.12 4.15 -13.47
C ARG A 93 -12.49 5.58 -13.84
N GLU A 94 -11.97 6.54 -13.08
CA GLU A 94 -12.13 7.97 -13.27
C GLU A 94 -10.90 8.59 -13.97
N SER A 95 -11.10 9.77 -14.56
CA SER A 95 -10.00 10.56 -15.11
C SER A 95 -9.27 11.31 -14.00
N ALA A 96 -7.93 11.28 -14.02
CA ALA A 96 -7.08 12.07 -13.14
C ALA A 96 -6.19 13.02 -13.96
N ILE A 97 -5.80 14.13 -13.32
CA ILE A 97 -4.82 15.09 -13.88
C ILE A 97 -3.43 14.45 -13.99
N SER A 98 -3.12 13.53 -13.07
CA SER A 98 -1.86 12.78 -13.05
C SER A 98 -2.07 11.40 -13.65
N VAL A 99 -1.12 10.95 -14.45
CA VAL A 99 -1.16 9.62 -15.09
C VAL A 99 -0.13 8.73 -14.43
N VAL A 100 -0.54 7.53 -14.03
CA VAL A 100 0.35 6.48 -13.55
C VAL A 100 0.31 5.29 -14.50
N ASP A 101 1.46 4.73 -14.85
CA ASP A 101 1.54 3.51 -15.64
C ASP A 101 2.66 2.60 -15.15
N LEU A 102 2.53 1.30 -15.44
CA LEU A 102 3.48 0.27 -15.03
C LEU A 102 4.11 -0.34 -16.28
N HIS A 103 5.43 -0.31 -16.35
CA HIS A 103 6.17 -0.84 -17.49
C HIS A 103 7.14 -1.93 -17.04
N GLU A 104 7.33 -2.92 -17.91
CA GLU A 104 8.45 -3.83 -17.77
C GLU A 104 9.76 -3.06 -18.01
N ALA A 105 10.73 -3.31 -17.14
CA ALA A 105 12.09 -2.84 -17.30
C ALA A 105 12.99 -4.03 -17.68
N THR A 106 14.31 -3.86 -17.69
CA THR A 106 15.22 -4.96 -18.00
C THR A 106 15.29 -5.97 -16.87
N ARG A 107 15.38 -7.27 -17.21
CA ARG A 107 15.70 -8.39 -16.30
C ARG A 107 14.61 -8.66 -15.24
N GLY A 108 13.33 -8.70 -15.63
CA GLY A 108 12.22 -9.03 -14.72
C GLY A 108 11.94 -7.97 -13.65
N ARG A 109 12.51 -6.77 -13.80
CA ARG A 109 12.19 -5.61 -12.98
C ARG A 109 11.01 -4.88 -13.59
N MET A 110 10.27 -4.19 -12.73
CA MET A 110 9.19 -3.31 -13.16
C MET A 110 9.58 -1.87 -12.88
N ARG A 111 9.00 -0.93 -13.62
CA ARG A 111 9.10 0.50 -13.31
C ARG A 111 7.72 1.11 -13.28
N LEU A 112 7.40 1.79 -12.19
CA LEU A 112 6.20 2.59 -12.06
C LEU A 112 6.52 4.00 -12.50
N VAL A 113 5.77 4.53 -13.46
CA VAL A 113 5.97 5.86 -14.03
C VAL A 113 4.79 6.73 -13.65
N LEU A 114 5.07 7.83 -12.96
CA LEU A 114 4.10 8.87 -12.62
C LEU A 114 4.40 10.10 -13.46
N THR A 115 3.43 10.53 -14.25
CA THR A 115 3.46 11.78 -15.03
C THR A 115 2.56 12.79 -14.37
N LEU A 116 3.15 13.85 -13.83
CA LEU A 116 2.44 15.01 -13.29
C LEU A 116 2.34 16.08 -14.35
N THR A 117 1.11 16.48 -14.69
CA THR A 117 0.86 17.62 -15.58
C THR A 117 0.42 18.82 -14.75
N THR A 118 1.17 19.92 -14.79
CA THR A 118 0.84 21.18 -14.13
C THR A 118 0.75 22.32 -15.16
N PHE A 119 -0.12 23.30 -14.89
CA PHE A 119 -0.29 24.49 -15.73
C PHE A 119 -0.51 24.21 -17.22
N GLY A 120 -1.19 23.11 -17.56
CA GLY A 120 -1.60 22.76 -18.93
C GLY A 120 -0.48 22.31 -19.89
N GLN A 121 0.80 22.57 -19.59
CA GLN A 121 1.93 22.24 -20.49
C GLN A 121 3.19 21.73 -19.77
N LEU A 122 3.34 21.96 -18.46
CA LEU A 122 4.51 21.49 -17.73
C LEU A 122 4.27 20.05 -17.28
N SER A 123 5.04 19.11 -17.83
CA SER A 123 5.01 17.71 -17.41
C SER A 123 6.29 17.36 -16.65
N THR A 124 6.14 16.69 -15.51
CA THR A 124 7.26 16.12 -14.76
C THR A 124 7.03 14.63 -14.60
N VAL A 125 8.05 13.85 -14.96
CA VAL A 125 7.99 12.39 -14.93
C VAL A 125 8.86 11.86 -13.80
N TYR A 126 8.24 11.04 -12.94
CA TYR A 126 8.90 10.30 -11.88
C TYR A 126 8.91 8.81 -12.23
N THR A 127 10.07 8.18 -12.13
CA THR A 127 10.24 6.74 -12.37
C THR A 127 10.69 6.05 -11.09
N PHE A 128 9.88 5.13 -10.61
CA PHE A 128 10.18 4.28 -9.46
C PHE A 128 10.59 2.90 -9.95
N MET A 129 11.87 2.58 -9.81
CA MET A 129 12.40 1.26 -10.18
C MET A 129 12.02 0.26 -9.10
N LEU A 130 11.22 -0.74 -9.48
CA LEU A 130 10.73 -1.79 -8.59
C LEU A 130 11.58 -3.04 -8.79
N THR A 131 12.05 -3.60 -7.67
CA THR A 131 12.75 -4.88 -7.65
C THR A 131 11.78 -5.98 -7.27
N THR A 132 11.97 -7.19 -7.82
CA THR A 132 11.22 -8.37 -7.40
C THR A 132 11.37 -8.54 -5.89
N ALA A 133 10.25 -8.48 -5.18
CA ALA A 133 10.24 -8.84 -3.78
C ALA A 133 10.42 -10.36 -3.73
N VAL A 134 11.58 -10.82 -3.26
CA VAL A 134 11.71 -12.22 -2.86
C VAL A 134 10.71 -12.39 -1.72
N PRO A 135 9.74 -13.33 -1.79
CA PRO A 135 8.91 -13.60 -0.63
C PRO A 135 9.87 -13.88 0.53
N PRO A 136 9.75 -13.19 1.68
CA PRO A 136 10.66 -13.44 2.78
C PRO A 136 10.64 -14.95 3.06
N PRO A 137 11.80 -15.60 3.27
CA PRO A 137 11.86 -17.06 3.43
C PRO A 137 11.10 -17.60 4.65
N ASN A 138 10.37 -16.74 5.37
CA ASN A 138 9.46 -17.03 6.46
C ASN A 138 8.30 -16.02 6.51
N ALA A 139 7.59 -15.77 5.41
CA ALA A 139 6.21 -15.29 5.56
C ALA A 139 5.36 -16.50 5.98
N PRO A 140 4.91 -16.64 7.24
CA PRO A 140 3.81 -17.55 7.50
C PRO A 140 2.66 -17.09 6.61
N ASP A 141 2.14 -18.01 5.80
CA ASP A 141 0.94 -17.79 4.99
C ASP A 141 -0.05 -16.98 5.81
N SER A 142 -0.43 -15.78 5.36
CA SER A 142 -1.31 -14.87 6.12
C SER A 142 -2.67 -15.51 6.49
N LEU A 143 -2.97 -16.70 5.97
CA LEU A 143 -4.07 -17.57 6.34
C LEU A 143 -3.84 -18.33 7.67
N THR A 144 -2.61 -18.70 8.02
CA THR A 144 -2.28 -19.43 9.26
C THR A 144 -2.28 -18.53 10.49
N HIS A 145 -1.82 -17.27 10.39
CA HIS A 145 -1.89 -16.33 11.52
C HIS A 145 -3.33 -15.91 11.84
N SER A 146 -4.19 -15.79 10.82
CA SER A 146 -5.62 -15.52 11.00
C SER A 146 -6.35 -16.73 11.60
N ALA A 147 -6.05 -17.95 11.16
CA ALA A 147 -6.63 -19.18 11.72
C ALA A 147 -6.19 -19.43 13.18
N ALA A 148 -4.91 -19.21 13.51
CA ALA A 148 -4.42 -19.36 14.88
C ALA A 148 -5.02 -18.30 15.82
N ALA A 149 -5.17 -17.05 15.34
CA ALA A 149 -5.83 -16.00 16.11
C ALA A 149 -7.33 -16.28 16.32
N LEU A 150 -8.04 -16.81 15.32
CA LEU A 150 -9.43 -17.23 15.45
C LEU A 150 -9.58 -18.44 16.40
N ALA A 151 -8.68 -19.41 16.34
CA ALA A 151 -8.70 -20.56 17.24
C ALA A 151 -8.45 -20.13 18.69
N ALA A 152 -7.47 -19.26 18.93
CA ALA A 152 -7.20 -18.70 20.27
C ALA A 152 -8.39 -17.88 20.80
N HIS A 153 -9.08 -17.13 19.93
CA HIS A 153 -10.27 -16.37 20.32
C HIS A 153 -11.47 -17.28 20.63
N ALA A 154 -11.64 -18.38 19.88
CA ALA A 154 -12.69 -19.37 20.14
C ALA A 154 -12.46 -20.12 21.46
N GLU A 155 -11.22 -20.49 21.78
CA GLU A 155 -10.86 -21.10 23.06
C GLU A 155 -11.09 -20.13 24.23
N ALA A 156 -10.73 -18.86 24.08
CA ALA A 156 -10.99 -17.83 25.08
C ALA A 156 -12.50 -17.63 25.32
N LEU A 157 -13.31 -17.61 24.25
CA LEU A 157 -14.76 -17.46 24.36
C LEU A 157 -15.39 -18.65 25.08
N HIS A 158 -14.94 -19.87 24.77
CA HIS A 158 -15.43 -21.09 25.41
C HIS A 158 -15.07 -21.15 26.90
N ALA A 159 -13.85 -20.72 27.26
CA ALA A 159 -13.43 -20.62 28.65
C ALA A 159 -14.27 -19.59 29.43
N THR A 160 -14.59 -18.45 28.83
CA THR A 160 -15.45 -17.43 29.46
C THR A 160 -16.89 -17.90 29.64
N ALA A 161 -17.47 -18.63 28.68
CA ALA A 161 -18.82 -19.18 28.79
C ALA A 161 -18.92 -20.16 29.97
N LYS A 162 -17.94 -21.07 30.10
CA LYS A 162 -17.89 -22.04 31.20
C LYS A 162 -17.69 -21.39 32.56
N ALA A 163 -16.90 -20.32 32.63
CA ALA A 163 -16.73 -19.54 33.86
C ALA A 163 -18.04 -18.85 34.27
N LEU A 164 -18.81 -18.33 33.30
CA LEU A 164 -20.10 -17.70 33.56
C LEU A 164 -21.15 -18.69 34.05
N GLU A 165 -21.23 -19.88 33.44
CA GLU A 165 -22.12 -20.96 33.89
C GLU A 165 -21.85 -21.33 35.35
N LYS A 166 -20.57 -21.49 35.71
CA LYS A 166 -20.16 -21.81 37.08
C LYS A 166 -20.51 -20.69 38.07
N GLN A 167 -20.43 -19.42 37.65
CA GLN A 167 -20.88 -18.30 38.47
C GLN A 167 -22.40 -18.30 38.65
N PHE A 168 -23.16 -18.64 37.61
CA PHE A 168 -24.62 -18.71 37.69
C PHE A 168 -25.10 -19.84 38.62
N GLU A 169 -24.48 -21.02 38.56
CA GLU A 169 -24.76 -22.12 39.48
C GLU A 169 -24.42 -21.80 40.95
N ALA A 170 -23.39 -20.98 41.18
CA ALA A 170 -23.01 -20.56 42.53
C ALA A 170 -23.95 -19.52 43.14
N VAL A 171 -24.69 -18.77 42.32
CA VAL A 171 -25.70 -17.78 42.77
C VAL A 171 -27.07 -18.43 43.02
N LEU A 172 -27.35 -19.57 42.36
CA LEU A 172 -28.60 -20.32 42.51
C LEU A 172 -28.61 -21.32 43.67
N LYS A 173 -27.48 -21.50 44.37
CA LYS A 173 -27.37 -22.31 45.60
C LYS A 173 -27.29 -21.40 46.82
#